data_AF-A0A2S0KG36-F1
#
_entry.id   AF-A0A2S0KG36-F1
#
_cell.length_a   1.000
_cell.length_b   1.000
_cell.length_c   1.000
_cell.angle_alpha   90.00
_cell.angle_beta   90.00
_cell.angle_gamma   90.00
#
_symmetry.space_group_name_H-M   'P 1'
#
loop_
_entity.id
_entity.type
_entity.pdbx_description
1 polymer ?
#
loop_
_entity_poly.entity_id
_entity_poly.type
_entity_poly.pdbx_seq_one_letter_code
_entity_poly.pdbx_strand_id
1 'polypeptide(L)'
;MNVRLRKKPKRPDDDTPPPAEPAGGAGAIPDPVAVAPPPHPVPPPPVSPDPWSIRPAVPLHTGDQLPAIGVEDGWPSYRPVVVGESSVPRTAVPVVGPARSVYRPDTVLDGWTEAGLGMLAASVRGDGHRRTGLPRQDDVAVLYDAQRRRVVVAVADGLSAASHAHQAASAACRYAVQWLDTQCGDVAATDIPWEALIGAAAHQVRLVAEQAVTPDPGLDDLARLNVLAAAAATTFSCVVMDMRDGEPEQEYLSGSGVAIGDSSVVRLSEAGFEFLGGAKSEDPGGLARSEVLPLPYFAPSTIEPFSVDLYADEYLLVGTDGVWDALGGGGGRLGSALGRVLRRAQPSMTEFGHVVDFAKDTFDDDRTLAALWLSERGENDGCD
;
A
#
# COMPACT_ATOMS: atom_id res chain seq x y z
N MET A 1 49.52 69.28 43.04
CA MET A 1 48.46 69.96 42.26
C MET A 1 47.62 68.90 41.57
N ASN A 2 46.31 68.75 41.69
CA ASN A 2 45.24 69.24 42.56
C ASN A 2 44.16 68.13 42.50
N VAL A 3 43.81 67.50 43.62
CA VAL A 3 42.59 67.70 44.44
C VAL A 3 41.28 67.13 43.86
N ARG A 4 40.80 66.13 44.61
CA ARG A 4 39.45 65.55 44.82
C ARG A 4 38.23 66.39 44.41
N LEU A 5 37.11 65.72 44.09
CA LEU A 5 35.89 65.72 44.93
C LEU A 5 34.92 64.58 44.56
N ARG A 6 34.42 63.89 45.60
CA ARG A 6 33.37 62.84 45.60
C ARG A 6 31.98 63.48 45.55
N LYS A 7 30.99 62.84 44.90
CA LYS A 7 29.55 62.97 45.22
C LYS A 7 28.85 61.59 45.20
N LYS A 8 27.88 61.46 46.12
CA LYS A 8 27.20 60.25 46.64
C LYS A 8 26.23 59.58 45.64
N PRO A 9 25.87 58.29 45.86
CA PRO A 9 24.84 57.60 45.10
C PRO A 9 23.41 57.97 45.56
N LYS A 10 22.47 57.96 44.60
CA LYS A 10 21.04 58.19 44.76
C LYS A 10 20.34 56.83 45.00
N ARG A 11 19.41 56.77 45.96
CA ARG A 11 18.59 55.58 46.30
C ARG A 11 17.59 55.26 45.17
N PRO A 12 17.16 53.99 45.03
CA PRO A 12 16.11 53.56 44.11
C PRO A 12 14.72 53.86 44.69
N ASP A 13 13.79 54.28 43.83
CA ASP A 13 12.39 54.52 44.15
C ASP A 13 11.59 53.19 44.12
N ASP A 14 10.78 53.00 45.17
CA ASP A 14 9.77 51.96 45.37
C ASP A 14 8.54 52.27 44.50
N ASP A 15 8.25 51.45 43.49
CA ASP A 15 6.95 51.44 42.80
C ASP A 15 6.10 50.30 43.37
N THR A 16 5.30 50.61 44.38
CA THR A 16 4.22 49.73 44.87
C THR A 16 2.88 50.24 44.33
N PRO A 17 2.07 49.41 43.64
CA PRO A 17 0.75 49.81 43.17
C PRO A 17 -0.26 49.90 44.34
N PRO A 18 -1.26 50.80 44.26
CA PRO A 18 -2.20 51.07 45.35
C PRO A 18 -3.26 49.96 45.54
N PRO A 19 -3.85 49.86 46.74
CA PRO A 19 -4.82 48.81 47.08
C PRO A 19 -6.22 49.10 46.49
N ALA A 20 -6.89 48.04 46.03
CA ALA A 20 -8.29 48.08 45.58
C ALA A 20 -9.25 48.04 46.78
N GLU A 21 -10.30 48.88 46.70
CA GLU A 21 -11.41 48.97 47.67
C GLU A 21 -12.31 47.71 47.68
N PRO A 22 -13.03 47.46 48.80
CA PRO A 22 -13.84 46.25 48.96
C PRO A 22 -15.24 46.41 48.37
N ALA A 23 -15.60 45.54 47.43
CA ALA A 23 -16.98 45.37 47.00
C ALA A 23 -17.74 44.45 47.98
N GLY A 24 -18.62 45.04 48.77
CA GLY A 24 -19.68 44.32 49.47
C GLY A 24 -20.80 43.94 48.49
N GLY A 25 -21.10 42.65 48.40
CA GLY A 25 -22.22 42.12 47.62
C GLY A 25 -22.55 40.71 48.08
N ALA A 26 -23.50 40.60 49.01
CA ALA A 26 -24.01 39.34 49.52
C ALA A 26 -24.91 38.65 48.47
N GLY A 27 -24.58 37.40 48.17
CA GLY A 27 -25.53 36.28 48.16
C GLY A 27 -26.57 36.20 47.03
N ALA A 28 -26.19 35.54 45.93
CA ALA A 28 -27.07 34.61 45.22
C ALA A 28 -26.20 33.43 44.75
N ILE A 29 -26.36 32.27 45.37
CA ILE A 29 -25.73 31.01 44.96
C ILE A 29 -26.46 30.55 43.69
N PRO A 30 -25.79 30.36 42.55
CA PRO A 30 -26.41 29.69 41.42
C PRO A 30 -26.54 28.20 41.74
N ASP A 31 -27.72 27.64 41.46
CA ASP A 31 -28.01 26.21 41.59
C ASP A 31 -26.93 25.36 40.89
N PRO A 32 -26.55 24.20 41.47
CA PRO A 32 -25.60 23.30 40.83
C PRO A 32 -26.19 22.82 39.49
N VAL A 33 -25.50 23.14 38.39
CA VAL A 33 -25.78 22.56 37.09
C VAL A 33 -25.66 21.05 37.23
N ALA A 34 -26.78 20.35 37.06
CA ALA A 34 -26.82 18.90 37.05
C ALA A 34 -25.91 18.40 35.92
N VAL A 35 -24.80 17.77 36.31
CA VAL A 35 -23.94 17.02 35.40
C VAL A 35 -24.77 15.87 34.85
N ALA A 36 -25.01 15.87 33.54
CA ALA A 36 -25.68 14.76 32.88
C ALA A 36 -24.90 13.45 33.14
N PRO A 37 -25.58 12.34 33.46
CA PRO A 37 -24.90 11.06 33.64
C PRO A 37 -24.19 10.66 32.33
N PRO A 38 -23.04 9.97 32.43
CA PRO A 38 -22.33 9.48 31.25
C PRO A 38 -23.27 8.59 30.42
N PRO A 39 -23.21 8.66 29.08
CA PRO A 39 -24.01 7.78 28.24
C PRO A 39 -23.69 6.33 28.55
N HIS A 40 -24.74 5.50 28.66
CA HIS A 40 -24.60 4.06 28.84
C HIS A 40 -23.76 3.46 27.69
N PRO A 41 -22.89 2.48 27.98
CA PRO A 41 -22.13 1.80 26.94
C PRO A 41 -23.10 1.19 25.93
N VAL A 42 -22.93 1.55 24.66
CA VAL A 42 -23.65 0.94 23.54
C VAL A 42 -23.22 -0.53 23.50
N PRO A 43 -24.15 -1.51 23.55
CA PRO A 43 -23.79 -2.91 23.41
C PRO A 43 -23.12 -3.13 22.05
N PRO A 44 -22.08 -3.96 21.96
CA PRO A 44 -21.46 -4.27 20.68
C PRO A 44 -22.52 -4.84 19.73
N PRO A 45 -22.44 -4.53 18.41
CA PRO A 45 -23.34 -5.13 17.44
C PRO A 45 -23.25 -6.65 17.52
N PRO A 46 -24.35 -7.38 17.22
CA PRO A 46 -24.33 -8.83 17.20
C PRO A 46 -23.24 -9.29 16.23
N VAL A 47 -22.37 -10.18 16.72
CA VAL A 47 -21.32 -10.82 15.92
C VAL A 47 -22.00 -11.52 14.76
N SER A 48 -21.86 -10.95 13.56
CA SER A 48 -22.23 -11.63 12.33
C SER A 48 -21.41 -12.91 12.21
N PRO A 49 -21.99 -14.05 11.81
CA PRO A 49 -21.20 -15.26 11.57
C PRO A 49 -20.07 -14.93 10.59
N ASP A 50 -18.88 -15.39 10.96
CA ASP A 50 -17.61 -15.10 10.32
C ASP A 50 -17.63 -15.48 8.81
N PRO A 51 -17.62 -14.51 7.89
CA PRO A 51 -17.49 -14.81 6.46
C PRO A 51 -16.07 -15.29 6.10
N TRP A 52 -15.10 -15.22 7.02
CA TRP A 52 -13.68 -15.52 6.86
C TRP A 52 -13.30 -16.97 7.15
N SER A 53 -14.28 -17.89 7.15
CA SER A 53 -13.97 -19.32 7.18
C SER A 53 -13.21 -19.71 5.90
N ILE A 54 -11.90 -19.87 6.04
CA ILE A 54 -10.98 -20.39 5.03
C ILE A 54 -11.58 -21.71 4.52
N ARG A 55 -12.02 -21.70 3.26
CA ARG A 55 -12.29 -22.94 2.53
C ARG A 55 -10.97 -23.39 1.91
N PRO A 56 -10.67 -24.70 1.91
CA PRO A 56 -9.48 -25.22 1.23
C PRO A 56 -9.46 -24.73 -0.22
N ALA A 57 -8.25 -24.54 -0.76
CA ALA A 57 -8.00 -24.17 -2.16
C ALA A 57 -8.98 -24.92 -3.08
N VAL A 58 -9.91 -24.18 -3.69
CA VAL A 58 -10.87 -24.77 -4.61
C VAL A 58 -10.17 -24.85 -5.97
N PRO A 59 -10.01 -26.03 -6.57
CA PRO A 59 -9.50 -26.15 -7.93
C PRO A 59 -10.29 -25.23 -8.86
N LEU A 60 -9.59 -24.45 -9.68
CA LEU A 60 -10.21 -23.69 -10.76
C LEU A 60 -11.09 -24.66 -11.57
N HIS A 61 -12.42 -24.47 -11.52
CA HIS A 61 -13.34 -25.33 -12.26
C HIS A 61 -13.09 -25.12 -13.76
N THR A 62 -12.51 -26.13 -14.40
CA THR A 62 -12.27 -26.19 -15.85
C THR A 62 -13.47 -26.73 -16.64
N GLY A 63 -14.58 -27.06 -15.96
CA GLY A 63 -15.73 -27.68 -16.60
C GLY A 63 -17.04 -27.30 -15.93
N ASP A 64 -17.60 -26.16 -16.32
CA ASP A 64 -19.04 -25.97 -16.46
C ASP A 64 -19.26 -24.71 -17.29
N GLN A 65 -20.20 -24.75 -18.24
CA GLN A 65 -20.62 -23.57 -19.00
C GLN A 65 -21.36 -22.60 -18.07
N LEU A 66 -20.60 -21.88 -17.25
CA LEU A 66 -21.07 -20.70 -16.56
C LEU A 66 -21.37 -19.63 -17.61
N PRO A 67 -22.49 -18.88 -17.49
CA PRO A 67 -22.79 -17.81 -18.42
C PRO A 67 -21.58 -16.88 -18.44
N ALA A 68 -21.06 -16.65 -19.65
CA ALA A 68 -19.83 -15.93 -19.91
C ALA A 68 -19.79 -14.65 -19.05
N ILE A 69 -18.60 -14.28 -18.57
CA ILE A 69 -18.32 -12.85 -18.39
C ILE A 69 -18.86 -12.21 -19.66
N GLY A 70 -19.68 -11.17 -19.56
CA GLY A 70 -20.16 -10.41 -20.71
C GLY A 70 -18.97 -9.85 -21.49
N VAL A 71 -18.39 -10.70 -22.31
CA VAL A 71 -17.48 -10.50 -23.43
C VAL A 71 -18.12 -11.19 -24.65
N GLU A 72 -19.46 -11.38 -24.63
CA GLU A 72 -20.21 -11.50 -25.88
C GLU A 72 -20.08 -10.19 -26.68
N ASP A 73 -19.82 -9.06 -26.00
CA ASP A 73 -19.22 -7.87 -26.59
C ASP A 73 -17.70 -8.10 -26.66
N GLY A 74 -17.19 -8.51 -27.82
CA GLY A 74 -15.76 -8.75 -28.03
C GLY A 74 -14.86 -7.62 -27.51
N TRP A 75 -13.61 -7.94 -27.16
CA TRP A 75 -12.64 -6.92 -26.76
C TRP A 75 -12.28 -6.03 -27.97
N PRO A 76 -12.20 -4.69 -27.83
CA PRO A 76 -12.38 -3.89 -26.61
C PRO A 76 -13.84 -3.73 -26.13
N SER A 77 -14.09 -3.98 -24.84
CA SER A 77 -15.36 -3.69 -24.16
C SER A 77 -15.31 -2.28 -23.56
N TYR A 78 -16.39 -1.54 -23.77
CA TYR A 78 -16.63 -0.21 -23.22
C TYR A 78 -17.31 -0.26 -21.84
N ARG A 79 -17.54 -1.45 -21.28
CA ARG A 79 -18.20 -1.67 -19.99
C ARG A 79 -17.22 -2.20 -18.95
N PRO A 80 -17.26 -1.73 -17.69
CA PRO A 80 -16.43 -2.27 -16.61
C PRO A 80 -16.62 -3.78 -16.41
N VAL A 81 -15.57 -4.47 -15.96
CA VAL A 81 -15.68 -5.86 -15.50
C VAL A 81 -16.49 -5.89 -14.21
N VAL A 82 -17.74 -6.34 -14.26
CA VAL A 82 -18.58 -6.46 -13.06
C VAL A 82 -18.40 -7.82 -12.40
N VAL A 83 -17.93 -7.83 -11.16
CA VAL A 83 -17.74 -9.03 -10.33
C VAL A 83 -18.89 -9.10 -9.31
N GLY A 84 -19.98 -9.78 -9.64
CA GLY A 84 -21.14 -9.90 -8.74
C GLY A 84 -22.12 -8.73 -8.88
N GLU A 85 -22.58 -8.14 -7.78
CA GLU A 85 -23.37 -6.91 -7.81
C GLU A 85 -22.45 -5.71 -8.07
N SER A 86 -22.89 -4.78 -8.92
CA SER A 86 -22.14 -3.57 -9.24
C SER A 86 -22.54 -2.46 -8.27
N SER A 87 -21.55 -1.81 -7.67
CA SER A 87 -21.73 -0.45 -7.22
C SER A 87 -22.07 0.44 -8.44
N VAL A 88 -23.06 1.31 -8.29
CA VAL A 88 -23.66 2.10 -9.38
C VAL A 88 -22.60 2.97 -10.10
N PRO A 89 -22.58 3.05 -11.46
CA PRO A 89 -21.64 3.91 -12.17
C PRO A 89 -21.95 5.37 -11.83
N ARG A 90 -20.98 6.12 -11.29
CA ARG A 90 -21.17 7.53 -10.97
C ARG A 90 -19.97 8.36 -11.38
N THR A 91 -20.28 9.49 -12.00
CA THR A 91 -19.35 10.55 -12.44
C THR A 91 -18.21 10.74 -11.46
N ALA A 92 -16.98 10.50 -11.91
CA ALA A 92 -15.78 10.81 -11.15
C ALA A 92 -15.76 12.30 -10.81
N VAL A 93 -15.52 12.61 -9.54
CA VAL A 93 -15.24 13.98 -9.11
C VAL A 93 -13.78 14.24 -9.46
N PRO A 94 -13.44 15.41 -10.06
CA PRO A 94 -12.05 15.83 -10.21
C PRO A 94 -11.32 15.70 -8.88
N VAL A 95 -10.02 15.42 -8.90
CA VAL A 95 -9.25 15.41 -7.65
C VAL A 95 -9.29 16.82 -7.06
N VAL A 96 -9.96 16.98 -5.92
CA VAL A 96 -10.06 18.23 -5.16
C VAL A 96 -9.27 18.03 -3.87
N GLY A 97 -7.95 18.12 -3.98
CA GLY A 97 -7.04 18.09 -2.82
C GLY A 97 -6.85 19.48 -2.22
N PRO A 98 -6.36 19.58 -0.96
CA PRO A 98 -6.01 20.86 -0.35
C PRO A 98 -4.87 21.53 -1.14
N ALA A 99 -5.22 22.42 -2.09
CA ALA A 99 -4.44 23.45 -2.78
C ALA A 99 -2.97 23.18 -3.22
N ARG A 100 -2.40 21.98 -3.07
CA ARG A 100 -0.95 21.71 -3.27
C ARG A 100 -0.59 20.29 -3.72
N SER A 101 -1.55 19.40 -4.04
CA SER A 101 -1.17 18.10 -4.61
C SER A 101 -0.73 18.31 -6.07
N VAL A 102 0.52 17.92 -6.38
CA VAL A 102 0.99 17.78 -7.76
C VAL A 102 0.06 16.80 -8.48
N TYR A 103 -0.12 16.98 -9.79
CA TYR A 103 -0.90 16.07 -10.64
C TYR A 103 -0.51 14.59 -10.37
N ARG A 104 -1.50 13.77 -10.04
CA ARG A 104 -1.37 12.31 -9.93
C ARG A 104 -2.30 11.67 -10.98
N PRO A 105 -1.78 10.76 -11.84
CA PRO A 105 -2.63 10.00 -12.75
C PRO A 105 -3.69 9.21 -11.98
N ASP A 106 -4.92 9.17 -12.48
CA ASP A 106 -6.00 8.32 -11.94
C ASP A 106 -5.61 6.83 -12.03
N THR A 107 -5.12 6.45 -13.21
CA THR A 107 -4.67 5.09 -13.53
C THR A 107 -3.26 5.13 -14.10
N VAL A 108 -2.45 4.15 -13.69
CA VAL A 108 -1.15 3.84 -14.29
C VAL A 108 -1.22 2.41 -14.80
N LEU A 109 -0.87 2.21 -16.06
CA LEU A 109 -0.65 0.91 -16.65
C LEU A 109 0.78 0.88 -17.19
N ASP A 110 1.50 -0.20 -16.92
CA ASP A 110 2.82 -0.47 -17.47
C ASP A 110 2.94 -1.95 -17.84
N GLY A 111 3.85 -2.29 -18.74
CA GLY A 111 4.05 -3.65 -19.17
C GLY A 111 5.06 -3.82 -20.29
N TRP A 112 5.80 -4.91 -20.23
CA TRP A 112 6.80 -5.26 -21.23
C TRP A 112 7.13 -6.75 -21.18
N THR A 113 7.75 -7.21 -22.26
CA THR A 113 8.36 -8.53 -22.37
C THR A 113 9.77 -8.34 -22.89
N GLU A 114 10.78 -8.84 -22.16
CA GLU A 114 12.19 -8.66 -22.50
C GLU A 114 13.02 -9.87 -22.03
N ALA A 115 13.87 -10.42 -22.90
CA ALA A 115 14.84 -11.48 -22.58
C ALA A 115 14.29 -12.69 -21.76
N GLY A 116 13.09 -13.16 -22.08
CA GLY A 116 12.43 -14.28 -21.41
C GLY A 116 11.66 -13.90 -20.13
N LEU A 117 11.51 -12.61 -19.86
CA LEU A 117 10.76 -12.07 -18.73
C LEU A 117 9.57 -11.25 -19.20
N GLY A 118 8.43 -11.44 -18.55
CA GLY A 118 7.25 -10.61 -18.72
C GLY A 118 6.87 -9.88 -17.45
N MET A 119 6.42 -8.64 -17.60
CA MET A 119 5.88 -7.82 -16.52
C MET A 119 4.63 -7.09 -17.00
N LEU A 120 3.61 -7.06 -16.14
CA LEU A 120 2.46 -6.15 -16.24
C LEU A 120 2.24 -5.47 -14.89
N ALA A 121 1.86 -4.20 -14.91
CA ALA A 121 1.46 -3.47 -13.72
C ALA A 121 0.25 -2.59 -14.00
N ALA A 122 -0.68 -2.56 -13.06
CA ALA A 122 -1.83 -1.68 -13.08
C ALA A 122 -2.05 -1.12 -11.68
N SER A 123 -2.22 0.19 -11.57
CA SER A 123 -2.61 0.89 -10.33
C SER A 123 -3.75 1.84 -10.66
N VAL A 124 -4.93 1.53 -10.14
CA VAL A 124 -6.19 2.12 -10.54
C VAL A 124 -6.84 2.79 -9.34
N ARG A 125 -7.30 4.04 -9.52
CA ARG A 125 -8.06 4.73 -8.48
C ARG A 125 -9.39 4.03 -8.22
N GLY A 126 -9.71 3.81 -6.96
CA GLY A 126 -10.94 3.26 -6.47
C GLY A 126 -12.15 4.13 -6.77
N ASP A 127 -13.31 3.51 -6.91
CA ASP A 127 -14.56 4.25 -7.07
C ASP A 127 -14.89 5.07 -5.81
N GLY A 128 -14.48 4.62 -4.63
CA GLY A 128 -14.58 5.36 -3.37
C GLY A 128 -13.82 6.69 -3.48
N HIS A 129 -12.55 6.63 -3.87
CA HIS A 129 -11.71 7.81 -4.08
C HIS A 129 -12.19 8.70 -5.23
N ARG A 130 -12.70 8.13 -6.33
CA ARG A 130 -13.32 8.89 -7.42
C ARG A 130 -14.55 9.67 -6.96
N ARG A 131 -15.37 9.10 -6.06
CA ARG A 131 -16.57 9.76 -5.51
C ARG A 131 -16.23 10.83 -4.47
N THR A 132 -15.22 10.62 -3.65
CA THR A 132 -14.80 11.59 -2.62
C THR A 132 -13.88 12.69 -3.14
N GLY A 133 -13.34 12.54 -4.35
CA GLY A 133 -12.39 13.49 -4.92
C GLY A 133 -10.97 13.34 -4.37
N LEU A 134 -10.70 12.28 -3.59
CA LEU A 134 -9.35 11.93 -3.13
C LEU A 134 -8.54 11.31 -4.28
N PRO A 135 -7.25 11.64 -4.43
CA PRO A 135 -6.40 10.98 -5.44
C PRO A 135 -6.25 9.49 -5.13
N ARG A 136 -5.78 8.70 -6.11
CA ARG A 136 -5.26 7.36 -5.84
C ARG A 136 -4.17 7.44 -4.75
N GLN A 137 -4.25 6.62 -3.73
CA GLN A 137 -3.33 6.46 -2.61
C GLN A 137 -2.34 5.31 -2.85
N ASP A 138 -2.69 4.32 -3.67
CA ASP A 138 -1.75 3.26 -4.10
C ASP A 138 -0.66 3.76 -5.06
N ASP A 139 0.52 3.13 -5.00
CA ASP A 139 1.54 3.24 -6.04
C ASP A 139 2.25 1.92 -6.35
N VAL A 140 2.86 1.87 -7.53
CA VAL A 140 3.71 0.77 -8.01
C VAL A 140 4.98 1.33 -8.65
N ALA A 141 6.11 0.69 -8.39
CA ALA A 141 7.37 0.98 -9.07
C ALA A 141 8.03 -0.33 -9.53
N VAL A 142 8.60 -0.30 -10.72
CA VAL A 142 9.28 -1.44 -11.34
C VAL A 142 10.65 -0.99 -11.84
N LEU A 143 11.64 -1.86 -11.70
CA LEU A 143 12.93 -1.73 -12.36
C LEU A 143 13.33 -3.07 -12.99
N TYR A 144 13.83 -2.98 -14.21
CA TYR A 144 14.44 -4.10 -14.91
C TYR A 144 15.90 -3.78 -15.19
N ASP A 145 16.79 -4.65 -14.70
CA ASP A 145 18.20 -4.62 -15.01
C ASP A 145 18.49 -5.73 -16.03
N ALA A 146 18.66 -5.32 -17.29
CA ALA A 146 18.95 -6.22 -18.39
C ALA A 146 20.31 -6.92 -18.26
N GLN A 147 21.32 -6.27 -17.65
CA GLN A 147 22.65 -6.86 -17.49
C GLN A 147 22.62 -8.01 -16.49
N ARG A 148 21.82 -7.86 -15.44
CA ARG A 148 21.67 -8.86 -14.37
C ARG A 148 20.50 -9.81 -14.60
N ARG A 149 19.68 -9.56 -15.63
CA ARG A 149 18.40 -10.26 -15.87
C ARG A 149 17.53 -10.26 -14.61
N ARG A 150 17.46 -9.11 -13.94
CA ARG A 150 16.78 -8.91 -12.66
C ARG A 150 15.57 -8.00 -12.83
N VAL A 151 14.50 -8.34 -12.14
CA VAL A 151 13.34 -7.46 -11.98
C VAL A 151 13.07 -7.17 -10.50
N VAL A 152 12.78 -5.91 -10.21
CA VAL A 152 12.35 -5.44 -8.88
C VAL A 152 10.95 -4.87 -9.04
N VAL A 153 10.04 -5.28 -8.16
CA VAL A 153 8.68 -4.73 -8.11
C VAL A 153 8.37 -4.32 -6.68
N ALA A 154 7.94 -3.07 -6.49
CA ALA A 154 7.48 -2.54 -5.23
C ALA A 154 6.05 -2.00 -5.36
N VAL A 155 5.16 -2.41 -4.47
CA VAL A 155 3.75 -1.99 -4.39
C VAL A 155 3.48 -1.46 -2.99
N ALA A 156 2.69 -0.41 -2.90
CA ALA A 156 2.31 0.19 -1.63
C ALA A 156 0.88 0.72 -1.71
N ASP A 157 0.09 0.45 -0.68
CA ASP A 157 -1.21 1.07 -0.44
C ASP A 157 -1.07 2.14 0.67
N GLY A 158 -1.46 3.37 0.33
CA GLY A 158 -1.42 4.48 1.25
C GLY A 158 -2.65 4.50 2.16
N LEU A 159 -2.45 4.39 3.47
CA LEU A 159 -3.55 4.37 4.45
C LEU A 159 -4.44 5.62 4.36
N SER A 160 -5.74 5.41 4.11
CA SER A 160 -6.73 6.48 3.94
C SER A 160 -6.85 7.45 5.12
N ALA A 161 -6.52 7.01 6.34
CA ALA A 161 -6.47 7.87 7.53
C ALA A 161 -5.33 8.92 7.49
N ALA A 162 -4.29 8.71 6.66
CA ALA A 162 -3.16 9.61 6.53
C ALA A 162 -3.40 10.68 5.46
N SER A 163 -3.17 11.95 5.81
CA SER A 163 -3.43 13.09 4.91
C SER A 163 -2.60 13.08 3.61
N HIS A 164 -1.42 12.45 3.66
CA HIS A 164 -0.45 12.36 2.56
C HIS A 164 -0.15 10.90 2.18
N ALA A 165 -1.10 9.97 2.38
CA ALA A 165 -0.92 8.54 2.10
C ALA A 165 -0.39 8.26 0.68
N HIS A 166 -0.96 8.94 -0.32
CA HIS A 166 -0.52 8.84 -1.72
C HIS A 166 0.96 9.19 -1.91
N GLN A 167 1.49 10.17 -1.17
CA GLN A 167 2.91 10.55 -1.22
C GLN A 167 3.78 9.55 -0.46
N ALA A 168 3.27 8.99 0.65
CA ALA A 168 3.93 7.91 1.38
C ALA A 168 4.15 6.68 0.50
N ALA A 169 3.10 6.19 -0.17
CA ALA A 169 3.17 5.05 -1.09
C ALA A 169 4.18 5.30 -2.21
N SER A 170 4.10 6.47 -2.87
CA SER A 170 5.05 6.84 -3.93
C SER A 170 6.50 6.94 -3.44
N ALA A 171 6.72 7.50 -2.24
CA ALA A 171 8.05 7.59 -1.67
C ALA A 171 8.61 6.20 -1.35
N ALA A 172 7.81 5.32 -0.74
CA ALA A 172 8.22 3.96 -0.39
C ALA A 172 8.59 3.15 -1.64
N CYS A 173 7.71 3.06 -2.64
CA CYS A 173 7.95 2.29 -3.87
C CYS A 173 9.18 2.76 -4.64
N ARG A 174 9.26 4.06 -4.94
CA ARG A 174 10.32 4.60 -5.79
C ARG A 174 11.67 4.56 -5.10
N TYR A 175 11.70 4.87 -3.81
CA TYR A 175 12.93 4.79 -3.04
C TYR A 175 13.41 3.34 -2.94
N ALA A 176 12.52 2.38 -2.68
CA ALA A 176 12.93 0.98 -2.55
C ALA A 176 13.59 0.45 -3.82
N VAL A 177 12.99 0.71 -4.97
CA VAL A 177 13.53 0.33 -6.27
C VAL A 177 14.90 0.98 -6.52
N GLN A 178 15.03 2.29 -6.25
CA GLN A 178 16.31 3.00 -6.40
C GLN A 178 17.37 2.51 -5.41
N TRP A 179 16.97 2.21 -4.18
CA TRP A 179 17.87 1.70 -3.15
C TRP A 179 18.40 0.32 -3.54
N LEU A 180 17.55 -0.57 -4.05
CA LEU A 180 17.96 -1.91 -4.49
C LEU A 180 18.92 -1.85 -5.69
N ASP A 181 18.65 -0.99 -6.66
CA ASP A 181 19.55 -0.75 -7.79
C ASP A 181 20.92 -0.26 -7.33
N THR A 182 20.95 0.73 -6.44
CA THR A 182 22.20 1.38 -6.02
C THR A 182 23.01 0.63 -4.96
N GLN A 183 22.34 -0.07 -4.03
CA GLN A 183 22.97 -0.71 -2.87
C GLN A 183 23.08 -2.23 -3.02
N CYS A 184 22.26 -2.85 -3.88
CA CYS A 184 22.13 -4.30 -3.98
C CYS A 184 22.29 -4.83 -5.42
N GLY A 185 22.85 -4.03 -6.33
CA GLY A 185 23.13 -4.47 -7.70
C GLY A 185 23.89 -5.80 -7.74
N ASP A 186 24.91 -5.98 -6.90
CA ASP A 186 25.74 -7.20 -6.91
C ASP A 186 25.32 -8.25 -5.86
N VAL A 187 24.25 -7.99 -5.11
CA VAL A 187 23.68 -8.92 -4.12
C VAL A 187 22.69 -9.84 -4.82
N ALA A 188 22.71 -11.16 -4.56
CA ALA A 188 21.74 -12.09 -5.14
C ALA A 188 20.31 -11.76 -4.67
N ALA A 189 19.31 -12.00 -5.52
CA ALA A 189 17.90 -11.72 -5.20
C ALA A 189 17.39 -12.47 -3.96
N THR A 190 18.03 -13.56 -3.56
CA THR A 190 17.71 -14.34 -2.35
C THR A 190 18.35 -13.77 -1.07
N ASP A 191 19.35 -12.91 -1.21
CA ASP A 191 20.21 -12.45 -0.11
C ASP A 191 20.02 -10.96 0.20
N ILE A 192 18.89 -10.40 -0.24
CA ILE A 192 18.57 -8.98 -0.06
C ILE A 192 18.49 -8.66 1.43
N PRO A 193 19.19 -7.62 1.91
CA PRO A 193 19.11 -7.18 3.31
C PRO A 193 17.81 -6.41 3.59
N TRP A 194 16.70 -7.15 3.65
CA TRP A 194 15.34 -6.59 3.77
C TRP A 194 15.15 -5.64 4.95
N GLU A 195 15.74 -5.92 6.12
CA GLU A 195 15.68 -4.99 7.26
C GLU A 195 16.25 -3.60 6.94
N ALA A 196 17.36 -3.54 6.21
CA ALA A 196 17.98 -2.28 5.81
C ALA A 196 17.12 -1.52 4.80
N LEU A 197 16.55 -2.23 3.82
CA LEU A 197 15.62 -1.66 2.83
C LEU A 197 14.38 -1.07 3.52
N ILE A 198 13.71 -1.84 4.37
CA ILE A 198 12.47 -1.40 5.04
C ILE A 198 12.75 -0.25 5.99
N GLY A 199 13.86 -0.28 6.75
CA GLY A 199 14.24 0.84 7.60
C GLY A 199 14.45 2.13 6.80
N ALA A 200 15.06 2.02 5.62
CA ALA A 200 15.29 3.16 4.74
C ALA A 200 13.99 3.66 4.05
N ALA A 201 13.10 2.76 3.64
CA ALA A 201 11.77 3.10 3.13
C ALA A 201 10.89 3.76 4.21
N ALA A 202 10.89 3.23 5.43
CA ALA A 202 10.22 3.83 6.59
C ALA A 202 10.73 5.25 6.85
N HIS A 203 12.04 5.48 6.73
CA HIS A 203 12.63 6.81 6.86
C HIS A 203 12.12 7.76 5.77
N GLN A 204 12.01 7.33 4.51
CA GLN A 204 11.44 8.18 3.46
C GLN A 204 9.99 8.57 3.72
N VAL A 205 9.17 7.64 4.22
CA VAL A 205 7.79 7.95 4.62
C VAL A 205 7.76 8.99 5.75
N ARG A 206 8.70 8.91 6.71
CA ARG A 206 8.85 9.96 7.75
C ARG A 206 9.22 11.31 7.16
N LEU A 207 10.11 11.36 6.17
CA LEU A 207 10.48 12.63 5.51
C LEU A 207 9.27 13.25 4.80
N VAL A 208 8.39 12.45 4.20
CA VAL A 208 7.12 12.94 3.64
C VAL A 208 6.24 13.53 4.76
N ALA A 209 6.09 12.82 5.87
CA ALA A 209 5.32 13.32 7.01
C ALA A 209 5.88 14.63 7.59
N GLU A 210 7.20 14.75 7.75
CA GLU A 210 7.88 15.92 8.31
C GLU A 210 7.76 17.17 7.42
N GLN A 211 7.51 17.01 6.12
CA GLN A 211 7.18 18.12 5.21
C GLN A 211 5.74 18.63 5.41
N ALA A 212 4.85 17.79 5.94
CA ALA A 212 3.44 18.10 6.14
C ALA A 212 3.12 18.59 7.56
N VAL A 213 3.79 18.03 8.57
CA VAL A 213 3.54 18.33 9.98
C VAL A 213 4.84 18.53 10.75
N THR A 214 4.83 19.46 11.71
CA THR A 214 5.90 19.63 12.69
C THR A 214 5.37 19.18 14.06
N PRO A 215 5.74 17.98 14.53
CA PRO A 215 5.33 17.51 15.86
C PRO A 215 5.87 18.43 16.97
N ASP A 216 5.14 18.51 18.09
CA ASP A 216 5.61 19.22 19.28
C ASP A 216 6.92 18.56 19.79
N PRO A 217 8.01 19.35 19.99
CA PRO A 217 9.28 18.82 20.46
C PRO A 217 9.23 18.22 21.88
N GLY A 218 8.17 18.47 22.65
CA GLY A 218 7.96 17.88 23.98
C GLY A 218 7.36 16.46 23.97
N LEU A 219 6.96 15.94 22.80
CA LEU A 219 6.43 14.58 22.68
C LEU A 219 7.54 13.54 22.83
N ASP A 220 7.19 12.40 23.43
CA ASP A 220 8.05 11.22 23.35
C ASP A 220 8.11 10.65 21.92
N ASP A 221 9.05 9.74 21.67
CA ASP A 221 9.30 9.20 20.33
C ASP A 221 8.07 8.49 19.73
N LEU A 222 7.27 7.82 20.55
CA LEU A 222 6.09 7.07 20.09
C LEU A 222 4.95 8.03 19.74
N ALA A 223 4.68 9.02 20.59
CA ALA A 223 3.70 10.06 20.33
C ALA A 223 4.09 10.89 19.09
N ARG A 224 5.38 11.22 18.94
CA ARG A 224 5.92 11.87 17.74
C ARG A 224 5.69 11.01 16.50
N LEU A 225 5.97 9.70 16.58
CA LEU A 225 5.75 8.78 15.47
C LEU A 225 4.28 8.68 15.08
N ASN A 226 3.35 8.66 16.05
CA ASN A 226 1.92 8.64 15.79
C ASN A 226 1.44 9.90 15.05
N VAL A 227 1.96 11.08 15.41
CA VAL A 227 1.67 12.33 14.68
C VAL A 227 2.18 12.25 13.23
N LEU A 228 3.38 11.71 13.02
CA LEU A 228 3.94 11.54 11.67
C LEU A 228 3.15 10.50 10.85
N ALA A 229 2.76 9.38 11.45
CA ALA A 229 1.96 8.35 10.79
C ALA A 229 0.57 8.86 10.38
N ALA A 230 -0.06 9.72 11.21
CA ALA A 230 -1.30 10.38 10.84
C ALA A 230 -1.14 11.38 9.67
N ALA A 231 0.07 11.89 9.44
CA ALA A 231 0.36 12.72 8.27
C ALA A 231 0.65 11.86 7.03
N ALA A 232 1.48 10.82 7.15
CA ALA A 232 1.86 9.95 6.04
C ALA A 232 2.11 8.51 6.53
N ALA A 233 1.33 7.56 6.01
CA ALA A 233 1.48 6.14 6.29
C ALA A 233 1.12 5.29 5.06
N THR A 234 1.73 4.12 4.93
CA THR A 234 1.54 3.21 3.79
C THR A 234 1.92 1.78 4.17
N THR A 235 1.22 0.81 3.58
CA THR A 235 1.69 -0.58 3.46
C THR A 235 2.85 -0.64 2.47
N PHE A 236 3.54 -1.78 2.39
CA PHE A 236 4.66 -1.94 1.46
C PHE A 236 4.95 -3.42 1.18
N SER A 237 4.91 -3.81 -0.09
CA SER A 237 5.37 -5.12 -0.57
C SER A 237 6.44 -4.94 -1.63
N CYS A 238 7.49 -5.74 -1.57
CA CYS A 238 8.58 -5.67 -2.54
C CYS A 238 9.11 -7.07 -2.84
N VAL A 239 9.41 -7.33 -4.11
CA VAL A 239 10.05 -8.57 -4.58
C VAL A 239 11.24 -8.22 -5.48
N VAL A 240 12.27 -9.05 -5.39
CA VAL A 240 13.43 -9.02 -6.28
C VAL A 240 13.56 -10.41 -6.86
N MET A 241 13.60 -10.52 -8.19
CA MET A 241 13.70 -11.79 -8.90
C MET A 241 14.86 -11.76 -9.89
N ASP A 242 15.75 -12.75 -9.82
CA ASP A 242 16.80 -12.99 -10.80
C ASP A 242 16.37 -14.10 -11.75
N MET A 243 16.63 -13.92 -13.05
CA MET A 243 16.58 -15.05 -13.96
C MET A 243 17.74 -16.01 -13.69
N ARG A 244 17.42 -17.30 -13.57
CA ARG A 244 18.36 -18.39 -13.36
C ARG A 244 18.23 -19.42 -14.48
N ASP A 245 19.36 -19.99 -14.85
CA ASP A 245 19.41 -21.16 -15.72
C ASP A 245 19.38 -22.41 -14.84
N GLY A 246 18.37 -23.26 -15.02
CA GLY A 246 18.23 -24.55 -14.36
C GLY A 246 18.82 -25.70 -15.16
N GLU A 247 18.89 -26.89 -14.56
CA GLU A 247 19.35 -28.13 -15.19
C GLU A 247 18.17 -29.03 -15.57
N PRO A 248 18.06 -29.57 -16.79
CA PRO A 248 18.88 -29.33 -17.97
C PRO A 248 18.25 -28.20 -18.82
N GLU A 249 18.75 -26.97 -18.69
CA GLU A 249 18.40 -25.79 -19.49
C GLU A 249 16.96 -25.24 -19.33
N GLN A 250 16.33 -25.43 -18.17
CA GLN A 250 15.05 -24.78 -17.89
C GLN A 250 15.27 -23.45 -17.16
N GLU A 251 14.97 -22.33 -17.81
CA GLU A 251 14.99 -21.01 -17.16
C GLU A 251 13.89 -20.94 -16.08
N TYR A 252 14.23 -20.34 -14.95
CA TYR A 252 13.29 -20.05 -13.86
C TYR A 252 13.64 -18.70 -13.21
N LEU A 253 12.68 -18.08 -12.54
CA LEU A 253 12.97 -16.93 -11.69
C LEU A 253 13.20 -17.41 -10.27
N SER A 254 14.24 -16.87 -9.63
CA SER A 254 14.52 -17.13 -8.22
C SER A 254 14.73 -15.82 -7.50
N GLY A 255 14.16 -15.69 -6.31
CA GLY A 255 14.23 -14.44 -5.59
C GLY A 255 13.66 -14.49 -4.20
N SER A 256 13.48 -13.30 -3.65
CA SER A 256 12.87 -13.11 -2.34
C SER A 256 12.00 -11.86 -2.32
N GLY A 257 11.19 -11.75 -1.28
CA GLY A 257 10.35 -10.59 -1.06
C GLY A 257 9.99 -10.38 0.40
N VAL A 258 9.30 -9.28 0.64
CA VAL A 258 8.74 -8.89 1.93
C VAL A 258 7.38 -8.23 1.71
N ALA A 259 6.49 -8.38 2.68
CA ALA A 259 5.21 -7.70 2.73
C ALA A 259 5.00 -7.09 4.14
N ILE A 260 4.68 -5.82 4.18
CA ILE A 260 4.38 -5.00 5.36
C ILE A 260 2.97 -4.44 5.18
N GLY A 261 2.11 -4.64 6.16
CA GLY A 261 0.68 -4.37 6.06
C GLY A 261 -0.12 -5.59 5.59
N ASP A 262 -1.25 -5.32 4.97
CA ASP A 262 -2.20 -6.28 4.39
C ASP A 262 -2.06 -6.46 2.87
N SER A 263 -1.22 -5.65 2.21
CA SER A 263 -0.69 -5.97 0.89
C SER A 263 -0.02 -7.34 0.89
N SER A 264 -0.13 -8.05 -0.22
CA SER A 264 0.27 -9.46 -0.30
C SER A 264 0.98 -9.79 -1.60
N VAL A 265 1.81 -10.83 -1.52
CA VAL A 265 2.47 -11.47 -2.67
C VAL A 265 1.90 -12.86 -2.85
N VAL A 266 1.48 -13.16 -4.08
CA VAL A 266 0.71 -14.36 -4.41
C VAL A 266 1.33 -15.05 -5.62
N ARG A 267 1.56 -16.36 -5.53
CA ARG A 267 1.85 -17.20 -6.69
C ARG A 267 0.55 -17.67 -7.32
N LEU A 268 0.42 -17.52 -8.63
CA LEU A 268 -0.64 -18.13 -9.42
C LEU A 268 -0.04 -19.27 -10.25
N SER A 269 -0.52 -20.49 -10.04
CA SER A 269 -0.17 -21.68 -10.83
C SER A 269 -1.45 -22.37 -11.34
N GLU A 270 -1.35 -23.58 -11.87
CA GLU A 270 -2.52 -24.42 -12.18
C GLU A 270 -3.34 -24.74 -10.92
N ALA A 271 -2.68 -24.88 -9.76
CA ALA A 271 -3.32 -25.19 -8.49
C ALA A 271 -4.19 -24.03 -7.94
N GLY A 272 -3.99 -22.82 -8.46
CA GLY A 272 -4.72 -21.62 -8.04
C GLY A 272 -3.79 -20.56 -7.47
N PHE A 273 -4.33 -19.75 -6.56
CA PHE A 273 -3.65 -18.63 -5.91
C PHE A 273 -3.11 -19.07 -4.55
N GLU A 274 -1.81 -18.87 -4.32
CA GLU A 274 -1.10 -19.21 -3.09
C GLU A 274 -0.43 -17.96 -2.51
N PHE A 275 -0.76 -17.60 -1.28
CA PHE A 275 -0.19 -16.43 -0.60
C PHE A 275 1.18 -16.75 -0.01
N LEU A 276 2.22 -16.06 -0.50
CA LEU A 276 3.61 -16.26 -0.11
C LEU A 276 4.04 -15.33 1.03
N GLY A 277 3.45 -14.13 1.10
CA GLY A 277 3.72 -13.15 2.16
C GLY A 277 2.59 -12.12 2.29
N GLY A 278 2.47 -11.51 3.47
CA GLY A 278 1.42 -10.54 3.83
C GLY A 278 0.38 -11.13 4.79
N ALA A 279 -0.69 -10.37 5.09
CA ALA A 279 -1.68 -10.70 6.13
C ALA A 279 -2.45 -12.02 5.92
N LYS A 280 -2.31 -12.69 4.76
CA LYS A 280 -3.00 -13.93 4.38
C LYS A 280 -2.08 -15.14 4.19
N SER A 281 -0.78 -15.04 4.51
CA SER A 281 0.09 -16.23 4.54
C SER A 281 -0.28 -17.09 5.76
N GLU A 282 -0.55 -18.39 5.55
CA GLU A 282 -0.90 -19.30 6.64
C GLU A 282 0.26 -19.41 7.65
N ASP A 283 0.04 -18.92 8.88
CA ASP A 283 0.84 -19.33 10.04
C ASP A 283 0.39 -20.75 10.43
N PRO A 284 1.30 -21.74 10.63
CA PRO A 284 0.96 -23.08 11.12
C PRO A 284 0.15 -23.08 12.44
N GLY A 285 0.05 -21.94 13.13
CA GLY A 285 -0.76 -21.74 14.33
C GLY A 285 -2.18 -21.18 14.14
N GLY A 286 -2.62 -20.84 12.92
CA GLY A 286 -4.01 -20.46 12.64
C GLY A 286 -4.52 -19.17 13.30
N LEU A 287 -3.63 -18.28 13.73
CA LEU A 287 -3.98 -16.96 14.27
C LEU A 287 -3.65 -15.89 13.23
N ALA A 288 -4.67 -15.30 12.61
CA ALA A 288 -4.51 -14.12 11.78
C ALA A 288 -3.92 -12.98 12.62
N ARG A 289 -2.73 -12.48 12.25
CA ARG A 289 -2.14 -11.30 12.89
C ARG A 289 -2.92 -10.06 12.41
N SER A 290 -3.87 -9.62 13.24
CA SER A 290 -4.80 -8.53 12.91
C SER A 290 -4.21 -7.11 12.95
N GLU A 291 -2.93 -6.95 13.30
CA GLU A 291 -2.27 -5.64 13.35
C GLU A 291 -0.88 -5.77 12.73
N VAL A 292 -0.79 -5.58 11.42
CA VAL A 292 0.49 -5.35 10.77
C VAL A 292 0.74 -3.84 10.76
N LEU A 293 1.81 -3.41 11.43
CA LEU A 293 2.18 -2.00 11.54
C LEU A 293 2.64 -1.48 10.16
N PRO A 294 1.96 -0.48 9.58
CA PRO A 294 2.36 0.09 8.29
C PRO A 294 3.63 0.94 8.45
N LEU A 295 4.28 1.30 7.34
CA LEU A 295 5.28 2.37 7.38
C LEU A 295 4.58 3.68 7.78
N PRO A 296 5.17 4.55 8.62
CA PRO A 296 6.58 4.60 9.00
C PRO A 296 6.97 3.81 10.27
N TYR A 297 6.06 3.02 10.84
CA TYR A 297 6.42 2.13 11.94
C TYR A 297 7.41 1.08 11.41
N PHE A 298 8.45 0.82 12.19
CA PHE A 298 9.51 -0.10 11.79
C PHE A 298 10.15 -0.72 13.03
N ALA A 299 10.13 -2.04 13.07
CA ALA A 299 10.86 -2.85 14.03
C ALA A 299 11.61 -3.94 13.24
N PRO A 300 12.95 -3.93 13.19
CA PRO A 300 13.71 -4.88 12.37
C PRO A 300 13.31 -6.34 12.61
N SER A 301 13.12 -6.72 13.88
CA SER A 301 12.79 -8.08 14.31
C SER A 301 11.40 -8.59 13.91
N THR A 302 10.56 -7.75 13.27
CA THR A 302 9.22 -8.15 12.81
C THR A 302 9.17 -8.38 11.30
N ILE A 303 10.31 -8.27 10.61
CA ILE A 303 10.39 -8.48 9.17
C ILE A 303 10.59 -9.96 8.89
N GLU A 304 9.66 -10.54 8.13
CA GLU A 304 9.67 -11.93 7.72
C GLU A 304 9.75 -11.99 6.18
N PRO A 305 10.96 -12.06 5.60
CA PRO A 305 11.11 -12.26 4.17
C PRO A 305 10.72 -13.68 3.75
N PHE A 306 10.25 -13.83 2.52
CA PHE A 306 10.00 -15.12 1.90
C PHE A 306 10.89 -15.29 0.67
N SER A 307 11.22 -16.54 0.35
CA SER A 307 11.89 -16.90 -0.91
C SER A 307 10.88 -17.52 -1.86
N VAL A 308 11.10 -17.36 -3.16
CA VAL A 308 10.23 -17.91 -4.19
C VAL A 308 11.02 -18.26 -5.44
N ASP A 309 10.69 -19.44 -5.98
CA ASP A 309 11.06 -19.83 -7.33
C ASP A 309 9.79 -19.85 -8.19
N LEU A 310 9.89 -19.34 -9.42
CA LEU A 310 8.81 -19.30 -10.39
C LEU A 310 9.22 -20.06 -11.65
N TYR A 311 8.43 -21.07 -12.00
CA TYR A 311 8.62 -21.91 -13.17
C TYR A 311 7.64 -21.54 -14.29
N ALA A 312 7.75 -22.24 -15.43
CA ALA A 312 6.87 -22.02 -16.56
C ALA A 312 5.39 -22.12 -16.15
N ASP A 313 4.54 -21.29 -16.76
CA ASP A 313 3.10 -21.18 -16.48
C ASP A 313 2.73 -20.71 -15.06
N GLU A 314 3.71 -20.30 -14.26
CA GLU A 314 3.49 -19.65 -12.97
C GLU A 314 3.66 -18.13 -13.08
N TYR A 315 2.90 -17.40 -12.27
CA TYR A 315 2.94 -15.95 -12.19
C TYR A 315 3.17 -15.53 -10.73
N LEU A 316 4.09 -14.60 -10.52
CA LEU A 316 4.23 -13.92 -9.24
C LEU A 316 3.43 -12.62 -9.29
N LEU A 317 2.45 -12.50 -8.40
CA LEU A 317 1.55 -11.36 -8.32
C LEU A 317 1.84 -10.57 -7.04
N VAL A 318 2.04 -9.26 -7.17
CA VAL A 318 2.27 -8.34 -6.04
C VAL A 318 1.17 -7.29 -6.07
N GLY A 319 0.41 -7.14 -4.99
CA GLY A 319 -0.77 -6.29 -5.02
C GLY A 319 -1.26 -5.81 -3.66
N THR A 320 -2.23 -4.91 -3.71
CA THR A 320 -2.89 -4.31 -2.54
C THR A 320 -4.16 -5.08 -2.16
N ASP A 321 -4.65 -4.84 -0.95
CA ASP A 321 -5.86 -5.44 -0.41
C ASP A 321 -7.11 -5.17 -1.27
N GLY A 322 -7.19 -4.01 -1.94
CA GLY A 322 -8.25 -3.67 -2.87
C GLY A 322 -8.43 -4.70 -4.01
N VAL A 323 -7.38 -5.45 -4.36
CA VAL A 323 -7.46 -6.61 -5.26
C VAL A 323 -7.71 -7.91 -4.48
N TRP A 324 -6.94 -8.15 -3.41
CA TRP A 324 -6.95 -9.43 -2.70
C TRP A 324 -8.23 -9.71 -1.94
N ASP A 325 -8.86 -8.69 -1.38
CA ASP A 325 -10.12 -8.82 -0.66
C ASP A 325 -11.26 -9.13 -1.64
N ALA A 326 -11.26 -8.49 -2.81
CA ALA A 326 -12.23 -8.76 -3.87
C ALA A 326 -12.04 -10.15 -4.51
N LEU A 327 -10.79 -10.63 -4.58
CA LEU A 327 -10.42 -11.95 -5.10
C LEU A 327 -10.89 -13.08 -4.17
N GLY A 328 -10.81 -12.88 -2.85
CA GLY A 328 -11.04 -13.92 -1.86
C GLY A 328 -10.14 -15.13 -2.10
N GLY A 329 -10.71 -16.34 -2.08
CA GLY A 329 -9.98 -17.58 -2.37
C GLY A 329 -9.66 -17.83 -3.85
N GLY A 330 -9.84 -16.86 -4.74
CA GLY A 330 -9.45 -16.97 -6.16
C GLY A 330 -10.36 -17.80 -7.07
N GLY A 331 -11.26 -18.63 -6.52
CA GLY A 331 -12.22 -19.44 -7.31
C GLY A 331 -13.37 -18.65 -7.95
N GLY A 332 -13.47 -17.34 -7.69
CA GLY A 332 -14.55 -16.48 -8.19
C GLY A 332 -14.36 -15.95 -9.61
N ARG A 333 -15.29 -15.08 -10.04
CA ARG A 333 -15.24 -14.42 -11.36
C ARG A 333 -13.97 -13.61 -11.59
N LEU A 334 -13.49 -12.89 -10.57
CA LEU A 334 -12.27 -12.09 -10.66
C LEU A 334 -11.04 -12.99 -10.89
N GLY A 335 -10.88 -14.06 -10.11
CA GLY A 335 -9.76 -14.99 -10.28
C GLY A 335 -9.79 -15.71 -11.62
N SER A 336 -10.98 -16.07 -12.12
CA SER A 336 -11.14 -16.60 -13.48
C SER A 336 -10.77 -15.58 -14.57
N ALA A 337 -11.12 -14.30 -14.40
CA ALA A 337 -10.78 -13.23 -15.33
C ALA A 337 -9.27 -12.94 -15.34
N LEU A 338 -8.66 -12.81 -14.17
CA LEU A 338 -7.20 -12.63 -14.02
C LEU A 338 -6.45 -13.82 -14.62
N GLY A 339 -6.84 -15.06 -14.26
CA GLY A 339 -6.21 -16.26 -14.80
C GLY A 339 -6.32 -16.35 -16.32
N ARG A 340 -7.44 -15.93 -16.92
CA ARG A 340 -7.61 -15.90 -18.38
C ARG A 340 -6.71 -14.87 -19.05
N VAL A 341 -6.60 -13.66 -18.51
CA VAL A 341 -5.76 -12.60 -19.09
C VAL A 341 -4.29 -12.97 -18.98
N LEU A 342 -3.86 -13.45 -17.81
CA LEU A 342 -2.46 -13.77 -17.54
C LEU A 342 -1.97 -14.97 -18.36
N ARG A 343 -2.78 -16.03 -18.51
CA ARG A 343 -2.41 -17.25 -19.28
C ARG A 343 -2.47 -17.10 -20.79
N ARG A 344 -2.53 -15.88 -21.32
CA ARG A 344 -2.36 -15.62 -22.75
C ARG A 344 -0.87 -15.60 -23.09
N ALA A 345 -0.51 -16.04 -24.30
CA ALA A 345 0.87 -16.03 -24.77
C ALA A 345 1.51 -14.62 -24.69
N GLN A 346 0.73 -13.57 -24.97
CA GLN A 346 1.11 -12.17 -24.76
C GLN A 346 -0.04 -11.41 -24.09
N PRO A 347 -0.02 -11.28 -22.75
CA PRO A 347 -1.04 -10.54 -22.02
C PRO A 347 -1.04 -9.05 -22.39
N SER A 348 -2.19 -8.51 -22.79
CA SER A 348 -2.31 -7.08 -23.08
C SER A 348 -2.36 -6.26 -21.77
N MET A 349 -1.51 -5.24 -21.67
CA MET A 349 -1.52 -4.27 -20.59
C MET A 349 -2.91 -3.60 -20.42
N THR A 350 -3.62 -3.30 -21.51
CA THR A 350 -4.95 -2.68 -21.46
C THR A 350 -6.00 -3.66 -20.94
N GLU A 351 -5.95 -4.93 -21.35
CA GLU A 351 -6.86 -5.96 -20.83
C GLU A 351 -6.61 -6.23 -19.35
N PHE A 352 -5.35 -6.30 -18.96
CA PHE A 352 -4.96 -6.46 -17.57
C PHE A 352 -5.45 -5.29 -16.72
N GLY A 353 -5.19 -4.06 -17.16
CA GLY A 353 -5.72 -2.85 -16.52
C GLY A 353 -7.25 -2.87 -16.42
N HIS A 354 -7.94 -3.35 -17.45
CA HIS A 354 -9.39 -3.46 -17.46
C HIS A 354 -9.93 -4.48 -16.44
N VAL A 355 -9.25 -5.62 -16.28
CA VAL A 355 -9.60 -6.61 -15.25
C VAL A 355 -9.31 -6.07 -13.85
N VAL A 356 -8.25 -5.30 -13.66
CA VAL A 356 -7.90 -4.67 -12.37
C VAL A 356 -8.86 -3.51 -12.03
N ASP A 357 -9.41 -2.79 -13.00
CA ASP A 357 -10.48 -1.78 -12.82
C ASP A 357 -11.89 -2.43 -12.72
N PHE A 358 -12.00 -3.59 -12.08
CA PHE A 358 -13.28 -4.25 -11.88
C PHE A 358 -14.21 -3.44 -10.95
N ALA A 359 -15.52 -3.59 -11.15
CA ALA A 359 -16.55 -3.11 -10.25
C ALA A 359 -17.11 -4.28 -9.43
N LYS A 360 -17.12 -4.15 -8.11
CA LYS A 360 -17.68 -5.13 -7.17
C LYS A 360 -18.28 -4.38 -5.99
N ASP A 361 -19.51 -4.73 -5.61
CA ASP A 361 -20.19 -4.07 -4.50
C ASP A 361 -19.34 -4.13 -3.22
N THR A 362 -19.26 -3.00 -2.52
CA THR A 362 -18.40 -2.74 -1.35
C THR A 362 -16.87 -2.80 -1.53
N PHE A 363 -16.33 -3.15 -2.72
CA PHE A 363 -14.88 -3.13 -2.99
C PHE A 363 -14.54 -1.97 -3.92
N ASP A 364 -14.54 -0.77 -3.35
CA ASP A 364 -14.38 0.49 -4.08
C ASP A 364 -13.06 1.20 -3.76
N ASP A 365 -12.14 0.53 -3.08
CA ASP A 365 -10.80 1.04 -2.80
C ASP A 365 -9.92 1.11 -4.06
N ASP A 366 -8.75 1.73 -3.95
CA ASP A 366 -7.73 1.64 -4.98
C ASP A 366 -7.31 0.18 -5.22
N ARG A 367 -6.90 -0.10 -6.45
CA ARG A 367 -6.56 -1.46 -6.88
C ARG A 367 -5.22 -1.43 -7.58
N THR A 368 -4.23 -2.07 -6.98
CA THR A 368 -2.89 -2.18 -7.56
C THR A 368 -2.45 -3.62 -7.63
N LEU A 369 -1.98 -4.02 -8.82
CA LEU A 369 -1.50 -5.36 -9.10
C LEU A 369 -0.36 -5.29 -10.11
N ALA A 370 0.75 -5.94 -9.78
CA ALA A 370 1.81 -6.26 -10.70
C ALA A 370 1.91 -7.78 -10.88
N ALA A 371 2.22 -8.23 -12.09
CA ALA A 371 2.39 -9.63 -12.45
C ALA A 371 3.75 -9.81 -13.13
N LEU A 372 4.50 -10.83 -12.70
CA LEU A 372 5.77 -11.26 -13.26
C LEU A 372 5.66 -12.70 -13.72
N TRP A 373 6.24 -13.04 -14.87
CA TRP A 373 6.27 -14.41 -15.38
C TRP A 373 7.47 -14.66 -16.29
N LEU A 374 7.76 -15.94 -16.53
CA LEU A 374 8.63 -16.39 -17.62
C LEU A 374 7.90 -16.19 -18.94
N SER A 375 8.41 -15.31 -19.79
CA SER A 375 7.90 -15.19 -21.15
C SER A 375 8.64 -16.13 -22.09
N GLU A 376 7.94 -16.65 -23.10
CA GLU A 376 8.63 -17.23 -24.25
C GLU A 376 9.59 -16.18 -24.81
N ARG A 377 10.85 -16.56 -25.05
CA ARG A 377 11.75 -15.72 -25.84
C ARG A 377 11.14 -15.66 -27.23
N GLY A 378 10.76 -14.48 -27.70
CA GLY A 378 10.44 -14.32 -29.11
C GLY A 378 11.59 -14.92 -29.92
N GLU A 379 11.29 -15.86 -30.81
CA GLU A 379 12.24 -16.20 -31.87
C GLU A 379 12.65 -14.86 -32.48
N ASN A 380 13.95 -14.56 -32.42
CA ASN A 380 14.49 -13.44 -33.17
C ASN A 380 14.06 -13.68 -34.61
N ASP A 381 13.06 -12.95 -35.08
CA ASP A 381 12.83 -12.76 -36.50
C ASP A 381 14.12 -12.17 -37.03
N GLY A 382 14.96 -13.06 -37.57
CA GLY A 382 16.28 -12.74 -38.11
C GLY A 382 16.13 -11.67 -39.17
N CYS A 383 16.38 -10.43 -38.78
CA CYS A 383 16.82 -9.40 -39.69
C CYS A 383 18.35 -9.39 -39.63
N ASP A 384 18.94 -10.30 -40.43
CA ASP A 384 20.25 -10.06 -41.06
C ASP A 384 20.18 -8.85 -42.00
#